data_AF-A0A7X3K0K2-F1
#
_entry.id   AF-A0A7X3K0K2-F1
#
_cell.length_a   1.000
_cell.length_b   1.000
_cell.length_c   1.000
_cell.angle_alpha   90.00
_cell.angle_beta   90.00
_cell.angle_gamma   90.00
#
_symmetry.space_group_name_H-M   'P 1'
#
loop_
_entity.id
_entity.type
_entity.pdbx_description
1 polymer ?
#
loop_
_entity_poly.entity_id
_entity_poly.type
_entity_poly.pdbx_seq_one_letter_code
_entity_poly.pdbx_strand_id
1 'polypeptide(L)'
;MKKQWLTVLILALFLCVPANMHAQTPQIFVFVDAELMNFEEAPYVEDGITLVPFRPLFEKFGIEVLWDADTQTVLGKKGGWTISLAIDQPAAVVNGETKTLAVPARLTNGTTFIPLRFVGEATGRAVSWSGDSDAGQVIHINPTFKSNTNDLLYSGDLVYKGDMTDGIKEGKGSYSYQGELWYEGDFKSGSMEGTGRQFDLDNPSSYYEGQFAGNLANGQGKIIYDDGSYYIGEFVDGAREGTGKLYYKDGKVKYEGSYTDNIPTGTGKYYFEDGSLYYAGEFVDGNPNGFGQTYSGGHLNYEGQFVNGLKQGKGKLYSSLMQGQVMYEGDFLDDIPHGAGKWYGPDGRLNYEGQFKYFMKSGKGRILYENGDIYEGEVYDGRAEGIGKRSNSSGKVISSGYYEQDSYKAAAPDTTSTSYTIMKLKKEINQEVIDGIDEGNLYGLNPSEAIMILDLPSREALVQFKELPEQAKKEWMNSYVQEHWGNVLGVDHCYTRVTYEGITYAEADLSYELPAGEMTMKFYPDGK
;
A
#
# COMPACT_ATOMS: atom_id res chain seq x y z
N MET A 1 -26.24 64.35 -38.09
CA MET A 1 -25.09 64.53 -37.16
C MET A 1 -24.61 63.13 -36.80
N LYS A 2 -23.52 62.63 -37.40
CA LYS A 2 -22.17 62.47 -36.80
C LYS A 2 -22.25 61.73 -35.44
N LYS A 3 -21.73 60.52 -35.18
CA LYS A 3 -20.49 59.80 -35.56
C LYS A 3 -20.76 58.27 -35.44
N GLN A 4 -20.35 57.39 -36.39
CA GLN A 4 -19.12 56.53 -36.38
C GLN A 4 -18.85 55.90 -35.02
N TRP A 5 -18.80 54.56 -34.86
CA TRP A 5 -17.60 53.67 -34.93
C TRP A 5 -17.98 52.28 -35.52
N LEU A 6 -17.47 51.89 -36.69
CA LEU A 6 -16.28 51.03 -36.92
C LEU A 6 -16.38 49.61 -36.32
N THR A 7 -16.90 48.69 -37.13
CA THR A 7 -16.77 47.24 -36.99
C THR A 7 -15.30 46.84 -37.12
N VAL A 8 -14.71 46.29 -36.04
CA VAL A 8 -13.44 45.56 -36.10
C VAL A 8 -13.75 44.08 -35.94
N LEU A 9 -13.52 43.36 -37.03
CA LEU A 9 -13.60 41.92 -37.16
C LEU A 9 -12.30 41.35 -36.55
N ILE A 10 -12.34 40.83 -35.33
CA ILE A 10 -11.25 40.01 -34.77
C ILE A 10 -11.72 38.57 -34.74
N LEU A 11 -11.10 37.82 -35.63
CA LEU A 11 -11.05 36.37 -35.76
C LEU A 11 -10.60 35.78 -34.41
N ALA A 12 -11.53 35.29 -33.58
CA ALA A 12 -11.18 34.48 -32.42
C ALA A 12 -10.88 33.07 -32.91
N LEU A 13 -9.61 32.85 -33.22
CA LEU A 13 -9.00 31.54 -33.44
C LEU A 13 -9.34 30.64 -32.24
N PHE A 14 -9.90 29.47 -32.52
CA PHE A 14 -9.92 28.35 -31.58
C PHE A 14 -8.50 28.10 -31.08
N LEU A 15 -8.24 28.38 -29.81
CA LEU A 15 -7.19 27.71 -29.04
C LEU A 15 -7.91 27.00 -27.90
N CYS A 16 -8.47 25.83 -28.22
CA CYS A 16 -8.51 24.75 -27.24
C CYS A 16 -7.06 24.48 -26.87
N VAL A 17 -6.60 25.06 -25.76
CA VAL A 17 -5.47 24.50 -25.05
C VAL A 17 -6.06 23.28 -24.36
N PRO A 18 -5.74 22.03 -24.77
CA PRO A 18 -6.05 20.91 -23.90
C PRO A 18 -5.35 21.21 -22.57
N ALA A 19 -6.14 21.30 -21.50
CA ALA A 19 -5.59 21.21 -20.17
C ALA A 19 -4.97 19.80 -20.10
N ASN A 20 -3.66 19.72 -20.36
CA ASN A 20 -2.89 18.58 -19.98
C ASN A 20 -2.87 18.58 -18.45
N MET A 21 -3.90 17.99 -17.85
CA MET A 21 -3.78 17.41 -16.52
C MET A 21 -2.70 16.34 -16.64
N HIS A 22 -1.44 16.73 -16.41
CA HIS A 22 -0.42 15.75 -16.12
C HIS A 22 -0.76 15.24 -14.73
N ALA A 23 -1.31 14.03 -14.67
CA ALA A 23 -1.18 13.22 -13.47
C ALA A 23 0.30 13.23 -13.12
N GLN A 24 0.65 13.73 -11.94
CA GLN A 24 2.03 13.72 -11.48
C GLN A 24 2.40 12.25 -11.35
N THR A 25 3.32 11.79 -12.20
CA THR A 25 3.69 10.38 -12.24
C THR A 25 4.16 9.97 -10.84
N PRO A 26 3.60 8.91 -10.23
CA PRO A 26 3.99 8.49 -8.90
C PRO A 26 5.50 8.24 -8.87
N GLN A 27 6.18 8.86 -7.90
CA GLN A 27 7.63 8.77 -7.80
C GLN A 27 8.03 7.36 -7.33
N ILE A 28 9.01 6.76 -7.99
CA ILE A 28 9.49 5.42 -7.68
C ILE A 28 10.86 5.51 -7.01
N PHE A 29 10.96 5.03 -5.78
CA PHE A 29 12.20 4.94 -5.01
C PHE A 29 12.68 3.49 -5.02
N VAL A 30 13.95 3.26 -5.35
CA VAL A 30 14.52 1.91 -5.36
C VAL A 30 15.67 1.85 -4.36
N PHE A 31 15.55 0.99 -3.37
CA PHE A 31 16.58 0.65 -2.41
C PHE A 31 17.24 -0.67 -2.80
N VAL A 32 18.57 -0.70 -2.84
CA VAL A 32 19.36 -1.92 -3.01
C VAL A 32 20.21 -2.09 -1.76
N ASP A 33 20.07 -3.22 -1.06
CA ASP A 33 20.82 -3.47 0.18
C ASP A 33 20.64 -2.34 1.21
N ALA A 34 19.39 -1.86 1.36
CA ALA A 34 19.00 -0.70 2.18
C ALA A 34 19.57 0.68 1.75
N GLU A 35 20.26 0.77 0.60
CA GLU A 35 20.75 2.04 0.06
C GLU A 35 19.85 2.56 -1.07
N LEU A 36 19.45 3.82 -1.00
CA LEU A 36 18.66 4.46 -2.06
C LEU A 36 19.49 4.62 -3.34
N MET A 37 18.99 4.09 -4.45
CA MET A 37 19.58 4.22 -5.77
C MET A 37 19.28 5.60 -6.35
N ASN A 38 20.33 6.28 -6.80
CA ASN A 38 20.21 7.52 -7.56
C ASN A 38 20.22 7.20 -9.06
N PHE A 39 19.14 7.55 -9.74
CA PHE A 39 19.02 7.38 -11.19
C PHE A 39 19.06 8.73 -11.91
N GLU A 40 19.80 8.82 -13.01
CA GLU A 40 19.77 9.99 -13.90
C GLU A 40 18.40 10.13 -14.56
N GLU A 41 17.83 9.01 -15.04
CA GLU A 41 16.46 8.94 -15.56
C GLU A 41 15.61 8.12 -14.57
N ALA A 42 14.50 8.68 -14.11
CA ALA A 42 13.67 8.04 -13.10
C ALA A 42 13.01 6.74 -13.61
N PRO A 43 12.87 5.71 -12.76
CA PRO A 43 12.03 4.56 -13.06
C PRO A 43 10.57 4.98 -13.33
N TYR A 44 9.85 4.19 -14.11
CA TYR A 44 8.44 4.44 -14.45
C TYR A 44 7.64 3.14 -14.59
N VAL A 45 6.33 3.24 -14.67
CA VAL A 45 5.42 2.10 -14.89
C VAL A 45 4.91 2.11 -16.33
N GLU A 46 5.01 0.97 -17.02
CA GLU A 46 4.40 0.70 -18.33
C GLU A 46 3.53 -0.56 -18.21
N ASP A 47 2.26 -0.49 -18.59
CA ASP A 47 1.31 -1.61 -18.53
C ASP A 47 1.26 -2.31 -17.14
N GLY A 48 1.38 -1.53 -16.06
CA GLY A 48 1.39 -2.03 -14.69
C GLY A 48 2.72 -2.66 -14.25
N ILE A 49 3.75 -2.64 -15.10
CA ILE A 49 5.09 -3.18 -14.82
C ILE A 49 6.07 -2.03 -14.59
N THR A 50 6.76 -2.07 -13.44
CA THR A 50 7.82 -1.11 -13.14
C THR A 50 9.07 -1.39 -13.98
N LEU A 51 9.48 -0.40 -14.76
CA LEU A 51 10.70 -0.35 -15.55
C LEU A 51 11.75 0.49 -14.83
N VAL A 52 12.95 -0.07 -14.68
CA VAL A 52 14.07 0.56 -13.96
C VAL A 52 15.29 0.70 -14.87
N PRO A 53 16.10 1.76 -14.70
CA PRO A 53 17.38 1.90 -15.40
C PRO A 53 18.29 0.70 -15.16
N PHE A 54 18.69 0.05 -16.25
CA PHE A 54 19.43 -1.21 -16.24
C PHE A 54 20.83 -1.07 -15.60
N ARG A 55 21.63 -0.12 -16.10
CA ARG A 55 23.07 -0.07 -15.82
C ARG A 55 23.40 0.17 -14.34
N PRO A 56 22.79 1.17 -13.65
CA PRO A 56 23.14 1.46 -12.25
C PRO A 56 22.89 0.28 -11.32
N LEU A 57 21.81 -0.48 -11.54
CA LEU A 57 21.48 -1.68 -10.74
C LEU A 57 22.52 -2.78 -10.96
N PHE A 58 22.86 -3.06 -12.21
CA PHE A 58 23.80 -4.12 -12.55
C PHE A 58 25.22 -3.83 -12.07
N GLU A 59 25.67 -2.59 -12.22
CA GLU A 59 26.96 -2.14 -11.68
C GLU A 59 26.98 -2.22 -10.15
N LYS A 60 25.86 -1.86 -9.48
CA LYS A 60 25.72 -2.03 -8.02
C LYS A 60 25.87 -3.49 -7.59
N PHE A 61 25.44 -4.44 -8.42
CA PHE A 61 25.64 -5.88 -8.19
C PHE A 61 27.02 -6.39 -8.61
N GLY A 62 27.93 -5.52 -9.06
CA GLY A 62 29.26 -5.88 -9.54
C GLY A 62 29.23 -6.65 -10.87
N ILE A 63 28.18 -6.47 -11.68
CA ILE A 63 28.05 -7.07 -13.00
C ILE A 63 28.62 -6.09 -14.04
N GLU A 64 29.55 -6.55 -14.86
CA GLU A 64 30.07 -5.81 -15.99
C GLU A 64 28.99 -5.66 -17.06
N VAL A 65 28.75 -4.44 -17.53
CA VAL A 65 27.73 -4.13 -18.55
C VAL A 65 28.40 -3.69 -19.84
N LEU A 66 28.07 -4.38 -20.93
CA LEU A 66 28.51 -4.10 -22.28
C LEU A 66 27.31 -3.75 -23.17
N TRP A 67 27.51 -2.84 -24.11
CA TRP A 67 26.52 -2.46 -25.11
C TRP A 67 27.01 -2.86 -26.50
N ASP A 68 26.17 -3.59 -27.23
CA ASP A 68 26.33 -3.86 -28.65
C ASP A 68 25.38 -2.94 -29.44
N ALA A 69 25.99 -1.98 -30.16
CA ALA A 69 25.25 -0.99 -30.93
C ALA A 69 24.65 -1.55 -32.23
N ASP A 70 25.25 -2.59 -32.82
CA ASP A 70 24.79 -3.15 -34.09
C ASP A 70 23.50 -3.96 -33.89
N THR A 71 23.40 -4.64 -32.74
CA THR A 71 22.25 -5.48 -32.39
C THR A 71 21.32 -4.84 -31.36
N GLN A 72 21.63 -3.61 -30.91
CA GLN A 72 20.94 -2.93 -29.82
C GLN A 72 20.74 -3.85 -28.60
N THR A 73 21.82 -4.50 -28.18
CA THR A 73 21.79 -5.52 -27.13
C THR A 73 22.64 -5.09 -25.95
N VAL A 74 22.08 -5.23 -24.75
CA VAL A 74 22.81 -5.11 -23.50
C VAL A 74 23.27 -6.50 -23.06
N LEU A 75 24.55 -6.61 -22.72
CA LEU A 75 25.17 -7.84 -22.23
C LEU A 75 25.74 -7.59 -20.83
N GLY A 76 25.27 -8.35 -19.84
CA GLY A 76 25.81 -8.36 -18.48
C GLY A 76 26.69 -9.59 -18.24
N LYS A 77 27.82 -9.42 -17.56
CA LYS A 77 28.74 -10.51 -17.22
C LYS A 77 29.29 -10.39 -15.80
N LYS A 78 29.34 -11.50 -15.07
CA LYS A 78 30.03 -11.60 -13.77
C LYS A 78 30.59 -13.00 -13.62
N GLY A 79 31.91 -13.15 -13.75
CA GLY A 79 32.55 -14.46 -13.82
C GLY A 79 31.96 -15.32 -14.94
N GLY A 80 31.38 -16.47 -14.59
CA GLY A 80 30.69 -17.37 -15.52
C GLY A 80 29.22 -17.04 -15.81
N TRP A 81 28.62 -16.12 -15.04
CA TRP A 81 27.21 -15.72 -15.21
C TRP A 81 27.07 -14.69 -16.34
N THR A 82 26.05 -14.84 -17.17
CA THR A 82 25.77 -13.95 -18.31
C THR A 82 24.29 -13.65 -18.47
N ILE A 83 24.00 -12.44 -18.93
CA ILE A 83 22.66 -12.03 -19.37
C ILE A 83 22.77 -11.25 -20.68
N SER A 84 21.87 -11.50 -21.62
CA SER A 84 21.78 -10.78 -22.89
C SER A 84 20.35 -10.36 -23.14
N LEU A 85 20.14 -9.10 -23.48
CA LEU A 85 18.82 -8.52 -23.65
C LEU A 85 18.83 -7.49 -24.78
N ALA A 86 18.02 -7.74 -25.80
CA ALA A 86 17.89 -6.86 -26.96
C ALA A 86 16.73 -5.88 -26.76
N ILE A 87 16.92 -4.62 -27.16
CA ILE A 87 15.89 -3.58 -27.05
C ILE A 87 14.65 -3.97 -27.88
N ASP A 88 13.48 -3.72 -27.31
CA ASP A 88 12.16 -3.99 -27.88
C ASP A 88 11.88 -5.47 -28.22
N GLN A 89 12.69 -6.40 -27.69
CA GLN A 89 12.43 -7.83 -27.79
C GLN A 89 11.76 -8.37 -26.52
N PRO A 90 10.74 -9.25 -26.64
CA PRO A 90 10.01 -9.80 -25.49
C PRO A 90 10.78 -10.90 -24.75
N ALA A 91 12.06 -11.08 -25.06
CA ALA A 91 12.87 -12.17 -24.54
C ALA A 91 14.27 -11.69 -24.15
N ALA A 92 14.80 -12.31 -23.11
CA ALA A 92 16.18 -12.18 -22.66
C ALA A 92 16.82 -13.56 -22.54
N VAL A 93 18.15 -13.62 -22.58
CA VAL A 93 18.90 -14.87 -22.43
C VAL A 93 19.72 -14.78 -21.15
N VAL A 94 19.46 -15.65 -20.17
CA VAL A 94 20.19 -15.71 -18.90
C VAL A 94 20.92 -17.06 -18.84
N ASN A 95 22.25 -17.03 -18.76
CA ASN A 95 23.11 -18.23 -18.76
C ASN A 95 22.82 -19.20 -19.92
N GLY A 96 22.45 -18.67 -21.09
CA GLY A 96 22.12 -19.45 -22.28
C GLY A 96 20.66 -19.93 -22.36
N GLU A 97 19.85 -19.73 -21.32
CA GLU A 97 18.42 -20.05 -21.32
C GLU A 97 17.58 -18.83 -21.71
N THR A 98 16.57 -19.01 -22.56
CA THR A 98 15.66 -17.93 -22.96
C THR A 98 14.56 -17.73 -21.93
N LYS A 99 14.40 -16.50 -21.44
CA LYS A 99 13.35 -16.06 -20.51
C LYS A 99 12.46 -15.01 -21.18
N THR A 100 11.16 -15.06 -20.92
CA THR A 100 10.19 -14.08 -21.45
C THR A 100 10.10 -12.86 -20.53
N LEU A 101 10.05 -11.67 -21.11
CA LEU A 101 9.85 -10.43 -20.39
C LEU A 101 8.36 -10.05 -20.41
N ALA A 102 7.81 -9.64 -19.27
CA ALA A 102 6.43 -9.14 -19.18
C ALA A 102 6.23 -7.90 -20.06
N VAL A 103 7.22 -7.01 -20.07
CA VAL A 103 7.34 -5.86 -20.97
C VAL A 103 8.75 -5.89 -21.59
N PRO A 104 8.92 -5.72 -22.91
CA PRO A 104 10.25 -5.67 -23.51
C PRO A 104 11.11 -4.53 -22.94
N ALA A 105 12.42 -4.67 -23.01
CA ALA A 105 13.32 -3.60 -22.62
C ALA A 105 13.18 -2.38 -23.54
N ARG A 106 13.26 -1.18 -22.96
CA ARG A 106 13.10 0.09 -23.66
C ARG A 106 14.39 0.89 -23.68
N LEU A 107 14.62 1.64 -24.74
CA LEU A 107 15.69 2.63 -24.81
C LEU A 107 15.09 4.03 -24.89
N THR A 108 15.19 4.79 -23.79
CA THR A 108 14.65 6.16 -23.69
C THR A 108 15.75 7.10 -23.23
N ASN A 109 15.95 8.21 -23.95
CA ASN A 109 17.01 9.20 -23.68
C ASN A 109 18.43 8.61 -23.55
N GLY A 110 18.72 7.49 -24.23
CA GLY A 110 20.02 6.81 -24.14
C GLY A 110 20.16 5.89 -22.92
N THR A 111 19.14 5.81 -22.06
CA THR A 111 19.07 4.90 -20.92
C THR A 111 18.25 3.67 -21.29
N THR A 112 18.81 2.48 -21.05
CA THR A 112 18.08 1.23 -21.17
C THR A 112 17.27 0.97 -19.90
N PHE A 113 15.98 0.71 -20.07
CA PHE A 113 15.06 0.35 -19.01
C PHE A 113 14.64 -1.11 -19.18
N ILE A 114 14.59 -1.84 -18.06
CA ILE A 114 14.14 -3.23 -18.05
C ILE A 114 13.11 -3.48 -16.96
N PRO A 115 12.24 -4.49 -17.11
CA PRO A 115 11.31 -4.86 -16.05
C PRO A 115 12.07 -5.20 -14.78
N LEU A 116 11.73 -4.51 -13.69
CA LEU A 116 12.39 -4.70 -12.41
C LEU A 116 12.27 -6.14 -11.90
N ARG A 117 11.11 -6.77 -12.07
CA ARG A 117 10.90 -8.16 -11.64
C ARG A 117 11.91 -9.10 -12.31
N PHE A 118 12.16 -8.88 -13.60
CA PHE A 118 13.17 -9.62 -14.34
C PHE A 118 14.60 -9.38 -13.80
N VAL A 119 14.94 -8.16 -13.34
CA VAL A 119 16.22 -7.89 -12.66
C VAL A 119 16.37 -8.80 -11.44
N GLY A 120 15.34 -8.84 -10.59
CA GLY A 120 15.30 -9.68 -9.39
C GLY A 120 15.47 -11.16 -9.73
N GLU A 121 14.67 -11.66 -10.66
CA GLU A 121 14.72 -13.06 -11.11
C GLU A 121 16.09 -13.44 -11.69
N ALA A 122 16.62 -12.63 -12.62
CA ALA A 122 17.87 -12.94 -13.31
C ALA A 122 19.08 -12.91 -12.38
N THR A 123 19.10 -11.99 -11.42
CA THR A 123 20.18 -11.87 -10.41
C THR A 123 19.94 -12.75 -9.18
N GLY A 124 18.76 -13.36 -9.05
CA GLY A 124 18.35 -14.12 -7.88
C GLY A 124 18.13 -13.27 -6.63
N ARG A 125 17.78 -11.99 -6.79
CA ARG A 125 17.55 -11.04 -5.69
C ARG A 125 16.05 -10.87 -5.44
N ALA A 126 15.66 -10.70 -4.18
CA ALA A 126 14.26 -10.51 -3.78
C ALA A 126 13.86 -9.07 -4.03
N VAL A 127 12.72 -8.86 -4.68
CA VAL A 127 12.13 -7.54 -4.92
C VAL A 127 10.84 -7.45 -4.11
N SER A 128 10.72 -6.43 -3.26
CA SER A 128 9.50 -6.14 -2.50
C SER A 128 9.10 -4.68 -2.69
N TRP A 129 7.79 -4.43 -2.65
CA TRP A 129 7.23 -3.09 -2.77
C TRP A 129 6.61 -2.66 -1.44
N SER A 130 6.74 -1.39 -1.10
CA SER A 130 6.06 -0.72 0.00
C SER A 130 5.55 0.65 -0.48
N GLY A 131 4.48 1.15 0.12
CA GLY A 131 3.85 2.41 -0.27
C GLY A 131 2.60 2.26 -1.15
N ASP A 132 1.88 3.36 -1.29
CA ASP A 132 0.62 3.47 -2.03
C ASP A 132 0.90 3.78 -3.51
N SER A 133 0.16 3.13 -4.42
CA SER A 133 0.20 3.37 -5.87
C SER A 133 0.03 4.85 -6.24
N ASP A 134 -0.65 5.64 -5.40
CA ASP A 134 -0.94 7.05 -5.67
C ASP A 134 0.07 8.02 -5.01
N ALA A 135 0.77 7.61 -3.94
CA ALA A 135 1.70 8.46 -3.17
C ALA A 135 3.19 8.25 -3.54
N GLY A 136 3.50 7.16 -4.23
CA GLY A 136 4.85 6.79 -4.65
C GLY A 136 5.20 5.36 -4.27
N GLN A 137 5.90 4.66 -5.16
CA GLN A 137 6.29 3.26 -4.96
C GLN A 137 7.69 3.19 -4.36
N VAL A 138 7.83 2.58 -3.19
CA VAL A 138 9.13 2.22 -2.60
C VAL A 138 9.41 0.76 -2.92
N ILE A 139 10.61 0.49 -3.43
CA ILE A 139 11.02 -0.81 -3.90
C ILE A 139 12.30 -1.19 -3.18
N HIS A 140 12.35 -2.37 -2.57
CA HIS A 140 13.56 -2.92 -1.97
C HIS A 140 14.04 -4.13 -2.77
N ILE A 141 15.31 -4.13 -3.14
CA ILE A 141 16.00 -5.23 -3.82
C ILE A 141 17.08 -5.79 -2.89
N ASN A 142 16.76 -6.89 -2.22
CA ASN A 142 17.60 -7.48 -1.19
C ASN A 142 18.27 -8.76 -1.69
N PRO A 143 19.42 -9.13 -1.12
CA PRO A 143 20.06 -10.39 -1.44
C PRO A 143 19.12 -11.53 -1.05
N THR A 144 19.17 -12.62 -1.80
CA THR A 144 18.63 -13.89 -1.34
C THR A 144 19.74 -14.89 -1.21
N PHE A 145 19.38 -16.03 -0.64
CA PHE A 145 20.20 -17.21 -0.66
C PHE A 145 20.71 -17.57 -2.08
N LYS A 146 19.86 -17.43 -3.11
CA LYS A 146 20.21 -17.66 -4.53
C LYS A 146 21.27 -16.68 -5.04
N SER A 147 21.14 -15.38 -4.72
CA SER A 147 22.12 -14.37 -5.18
C SER A 147 23.48 -14.55 -4.52
N ASN A 148 23.50 -14.76 -3.20
CA ASN A 148 24.75 -14.98 -2.46
C ASN A 148 25.48 -16.21 -2.98
N THR A 149 24.73 -17.25 -3.34
CA THR A 149 25.28 -18.49 -3.90
C THR A 149 26.01 -18.27 -5.22
N ASN A 150 25.35 -17.60 -6.16
CA ASN A 150 25.93 -17.32 -7.47
C ASN A 150 27.17 -16.42 -7.36
N ASP A 151 27.10 -15.36 -6.55
CA ASP A 151 28.19 -14.40 -6.40
C ASP A 151 29.50 -15.05 -5.94
N LEU A 152 29.41 -15.97 -4.98
CA LEU A 152 30.57 -16.69 -4.44
C LEU A 152 31.10 -17.76 -5.39
N LEU A 153 30.22 -18.54 -6.03
CA LEU A 153 30.64 -19.59 -6.98
C LEU A 153 31.42 -19.03 -8.17
N TYR A 154 31.04 -17.85 -8.63
CA TYR A 154 31.63 -17.23 -9.81
C TYR A 154 32.77 -16.24 -9.51
N SER A 155 33.07 -15.96 -8.24
CA SER A 155 34.18 -15.07 -7.87
C SER A 155 35.55 -15.72 -8.09
N GLY A 156 35.62 -17.06 -7.95
CA GLY A 156 36.87 -17.82 -8.01
C GLY A 156 37.63 -17.91 -6.68
N ASP A 157 37.11 -17.33 -5.61
CA ASP A 157 37.78 -17.25 -4.30
C ASP A 157 37.54 -18.47 -3.41
N LEU A 158 36.65 -19.38 -3.82
CA LEU A 158 36.31 -20.56 -3.05
C LEU A 158 37.40 -21.64 -3.11
N VAL A 159 37.82 -22.11 -1.95
CA VAL A 159 38.72 -23.26 -1.80
C VAL A 159 37.89 -24.53 -1.68
N TYR A 160 38.09 -25.47 -2.60
CA TYR A 160 37.44 -26.78 -2.57
C TYR A 160 38.29 -27.83 -1.84
N LYS A 161 37.64 -28.68 -1.04
CA LYS A 161 38.24 -29.89 -0.47
C LYS A 161 37.23 -31.02 -0.51
N GLY A 162 37.57 -32.12 -1.17
CA GLY A 162 36.68 -33.27 -1.25
C GLY A 162 37.12 -34.28 -2.29
N ASP A 163 36.22 -35.23 -2.52
CA ASP A 163 36.37 -36.25 -3.53
C ASP A 163 36.45 -35.62 -4.94
N MET A 164 37.29 -36.20 -5.80
CA MET A 164 37.47 -35.78 -7.19
C MET A 164 37.65 -37.01 -8.08
N THR A 165 37.02 -37.00 -9.25
CA THR A 165 37.19 -38.00 -10.30
C THR A 165 37.61 -37.27 -11.58
N ASP A 166 38.76 -37.64 -12.15
CA ASP A 166 39.33 -37.00 -13.35
C ASP A 166 39.45 -35.47 -13.28
N GLY A 167 39.77 -34.95 -12.08
CA GLY A 167 39.88 -33.52 -11.82
C GLY A 167 38.53 -32.79 -11.67
N ILE A 168 37.42 -33.51 -11.70
CA ILE A 168 36.06 -33.00 -11.52
C ILE A 168 35.60 -33.34 -10.10
N LYS A 169 34.93 -32.39 -9.44
CA LYS A 169 34.37 -32.57 -8.08
C LYS A 169 33.22 -33.57 -8.16
N GLU A 170 33.27 -34.62 -7.35
CA GLU A 170 32.34 -35.74 -7.36
C GLU A 170 32.28 -36.32 -5.95
N GLY A 171 31.17 -36.90 -5.49
CA GLY A 171 31.10 -37.52 -4.16
C GLY A 171 30.95 -36.49 -3.04
N LYS A 172 31.61 -36.66 -1.90
CA LYS A 172 31.49 -35.72 -0.77
C LYS A 172 32.57 -34.65 -0.83
N GLY A 173 32.21 -33.40 -0.52
CA GLY A 173 33.18 -32.32 -0.46
C GLY A 173 32.68 -31.09 0.30
N SER A 174 33.54 -30.08 0.37
CA SER A 174 33.23 -28.79 0.95
C SER A 174 33.87 -27.64 0.16
N TYR A 175 33.22 -26.49 0.21
CA TYR A 175 33.78 -25.21 -0.21
C TYR A 175 33.99 -24.31 1.00
N SER A 176 35.11 -23.60 1.01
CA SER A 176 35.42 -22.58 2.01
C SER A 176 35.77 -21.24 1.37
N TYR A 177 35.26 -20.15 1.92
CA TYR A 177 35.62 -18.79 1.55
C TYR A 177 36.45 -18.16 2.67
N GLN A 178 37.66 -17.68 2.34
CA GLN A 178 38.59 -17.08 3.32
C GLN A 178 38.86 -17.95 4.58
N GLY A 179 38.74 -19.27 4.45
CA GLY A 179 38.92 -20.24 5.54
C GLY A 179 37.65 -20.62 6.29
N GLU A 180 36.53 -19.95 6.05
CA GLU A 180 35.22 -20.28 6.63
C GLU A 180 34.45 -21.27 5.76
N LEU A 181 33.73 -22.21 6.38
CA LEU A 181 32.93 -23.21 5.67
C LEU A 181 31.70 -22.56 5.06
N TRP A 182 31.59 -22.61 3.74
CA TRP A 182 30.45 -22.06 3.01
C TRP A 182 29.48 -23.16 2.57
N TYR A 183 29.99 -24.31 2.15
CA TYR A 183 29.17 -25.47 1.77
C TYR A 183 29.85 -26.77 2.20
N GLU A 184 29.06 -27.73 2.64
CA GLU A 184 29.44 -29.13 2.76
C GLU A 184 28.31 -30.03 2.23
N GLY A 185 28.66 -31.03 1.42
CA GLY A 185 27.63 -31.90 0.86
C GLY A 185 28.09 -32.77 -0.30
N ASP A 186 27.10 -33.19 -1.07
CA ASP A 186 27.24 -34.01 -2.27
C ASP A 186 27.61 -33.15 -3.49
N PHE A 187 28.54 -33.67 -4.29
CA PHE A 187 28.98 -33.12 -5.56
C PHE A 187 28.77 -34.14 -6.66
N LYS A 188 28.34 -33.64 -7.83
CA LYS A 188 28.27 -34.44 -9.05
C LYS A 188 28.69 -33.57 -10.23
N SER A 189 29.63 -34.07 -11.03
CA SER A 189 30.08 -33.39 -12.25
C SER A 189 30.50 -31.92 -12.02
N GLY A 190 31.16 -31.64 -10.88
CA GLY A 190 31.66 -30.31 -10.54
C GLY A 190 30.69 -29.42 -9.76
N SER A 191 29.41 -29.79 -9.68
CA SER A 191 28.36 -28.97 -9.06
C SER A 191 27.88 -29.55 -7.73
N MET A 192 27.38 -28.70 -6.84
CA MET A 192 26.66 -29.14 -5.63
C MET A 192 25.34 -29.79 -6.07
N GLU A 193 25.14 -31.06 -5.72
CA GLU A 193 24.07 -31.92 -6.24
C GLU A 193 23.73 -32.99 -5.22
N GLY A 194 22.46 -33.24 -4.90
CA GLY A 194 22.07 -34.18 -3.86
C GLY A 194 21.84 -33.49 -2.53
N THR A 195 22.41 -33.95 -1.43
CA THR A 195 22.16 -33.37 -0.10
C THR A 195 23.35 -32.57 0.41
N GLY A 196 23.08 -31.44 1.05
CA GLY A 196 24.14 -30.62 1.63
C GLY A 196 23.63 -29.60 2.64
N ARG A 197 24.58 -28.86 3.18
CA ARG A 197 24.36 -27.69 4.01
C ARG A 197 25.22 -26.55 3.51
N GLN A 198 24.62 -25.38 3.39
CA GLN A 198 25.27 -24.16 2.95
C GLN A 198 25.01 -23.06 3.97
N PHE A 199 26.09 -22.42 4.40
CA PHE A 199 26.09 -21.40 5.44
C PHE A 199 26.10 -20.01 4.82
N ASP A 200 25.42 -19.08 5.48
CA ASP A 200 25.61 -17.66 5.21
C ASP A 200 26.97 -17.22 5.78
N LEU A 201 27.78 -16.55 4.95
CA LEU A 201 29.12 -16.10 5.35
C LEU A 201 29.06 -14.88 6.27
N ASP A 202 28.06 -14.02 6.12
CA ASP A 202 27.91 -12.84 6.96
C ASP A 202 27.31 -13.23 8.33
N ASN A 203 26.56 -14.34 8.35
CA ASN A 203 25.96 -14.85 9.58
C ASN A 203 25.92 -16.38 9.62
N PRO A 204 26.98 -17.05 10.08
CA PRO A 204 27.08 -18.52 10.08
C PRO A 204 26.00 -19.26 10.89
N SER A 205 25.22 -18.55 11.69
CA SER A 205 24.02 -19.10 12.36
C SER A 205 22.84 -19.30 11.39
N SER A 206 22.86 -18.61 10.26
CA SER A 206 21.95 -18.80 9.12
C SER A 206 22.51 -19.82 8.15
N TYR A 207 21.70 -20.79 7.77
CA TYR A 207 22.10 -21.80 6.80
C TYR A 207 20.90 -22.47 6.17
N TYR A 208 21.10 -22.97 4.95
CA TYR A 208 20.20 -23.92 4.31
C TYR A 208 20.73 -25.35 4.50
N GLU A 209 19.85 -26.28 4.79
CA GLU A 209 20.11 -27.72 4.74
C GLU A 209 19.01 -28.40 3.90
N GLY A 210 19.41 -29.23 2.96
CA GLY A 210 18.44 -29.90 2.10
C GLY A 210 19.01 -30.37 0.79
N GLN A 211 18.12 -30.47 -0.19
CA GLN A 211 18.44 -30.94 -1.52
C GLN A 211 19.03 -29.81 -2.39
N PHE A 212 19.97 -30.17 -3.26
CA PHE A 212 20.66 -29.29 -4.20
C PHE A 212 20.59 -29.91 -5.60
N ALA A 213 20.43 -29.06 -6.62
CA ALA A 213 20.63 -29.40 -8.01
C ALA A 213 21.33 -28.23 -8.71
N GLY A 214 22.38 -28.53 -9.49
CA GLY A 214 23.07 -27.49 -10.27
C GLY A 214 23.58 -26.31 -9.44
N ASN A 215 24.11 -26.57 -8.24
CA ASN A 215 24.60 -25.58 -7.27
C ASN A 215 23.55 -24.77 -6.49
N LEU A 216 22.25 -25.05 -6.66
CA LEU A 216 21.19 -24.30 -5.99
C LEU A 216 20.32 -25.22 -5.14
N ALA A 217 19.71 -24.69 -4.08
CA ALA A 217 18.68 -25.40 -3.31
C ALA A 217 17.54 -25.82 -4.25
N ASN A 218 17.23 -27.11 -4.32
CA ASN A 218 16.25 -27.65 -5.23
C ASN A 218 15.65 -28.93 -4.65
N GLY A 219 14.32 -28.97 -4.46
CA GLY A 219 13.61 -30.01 -3.74
C GLY A 219 13.24 -29.61 -2.32
N GLN A 220 13.20 -30.57 -1.39
CA GLN A 220 12.85 -30.31 0.01
C GLN A 220 14.06 -29.79 0.80
N GLY A 221 13.83 -28.80 1.65
CA GLY A 221 14.88 -28.26 2.50
C GLY A 221 14.37 -27.45 3.68
N LYS A 222 15.32 -27.00 4.49
CA LYS A 222 15.12 -26.13 5.64
C LYS A 222 16.14 -25.00 5.59
N ILE A 223 15.67 -23.77 5.74
CA ILE A 223 16.53 -22.60 5.91
C ILE A 223 16.33 -22.05 7.33
N ILE A 224 17.44 -21.81 8.03
CA ILE A 224 17.47 -21.13 9.32
C ILE A 224 17.98 -19.71 9.09
N TYR A 225 17.30 -18.73 9.67
CA TYR A 225 17.65 -17.32 9.61
C TYR A 225 18.36 -16.89 10.91
N ASP A 226 18.96 -15.72 10.87
CA ASP A 226 19.79 -15.16 11.94
C ASP A 226 19.04 -14.88 13.24
N ASP A 227 17.78 -14.49 13.13
CA ASP A 227 16.84 -14.30 14.23
C ASP A 227 16.38 -15.63 14.88
N GLY A 228 16.82 -16.77 14.34
CA GLY A 228 16.48 -18.12 14.76
C GLY A 228 15.13 -18.62 14.20
N SER A 229 14.41 -17.80 13.46
CA SER A 229 13.27 -18.24 12.66
C SER A 229 13.74 -19.21 11.58
N TYR A 230 12.83 -20.01 11.04
CA TYR A 230 13.21 -20.98 10.02
C TYR A 230 12.04 -21.33 9.10
N TYR A 231 12.35 -21.70 7.86
CA TYR A 231 11.39 -22.20 6.90
C TYR A 231 11.68 -23.66 6.57
N ILE A 232 10.62 -24.44 6.35
CA ILE A 232 10.67 -25.82 5.86
C ILE A 232 9.70 -25.93 4.69
N GLY A 233 10.18 -26.43 3.54
CA GLY A 233 9.33 -26.66 2.38
C GLY A 233 10.13 -26.91 1.10
N GLU A 234 9.46 -26.64 -0.01
CA GLU A 234 9.97 -26.86 -1.36
C GLU A 234 10.82 -25.68 -1.85
N PHE A 235 11.85 -26.01 -2.62
CA PHE A 235 12.76 -25.07 -3.26
C PHE A 235 12.91 -25.41 -4.74
N VAL A 236 12.98 -24.39 -5.59
CA VAL A 236 13.35 -24.49 -7.00
C VAL A 236 14.37 -23.40 -7.28
N ASP A 237 15.51 -23.80 -7.84
CA ASP A 237 16.61 -22.90 -8.23
C ASP A 237 16.99 -21.89 -7.14
N GLY A 238 17.10 -22.33 -5.89
CA GLY A 238 17.54 -21.50 -4.76
C GLY A 238 16.43 -20.69 -4.09
N ALA A 239 15.21 -20.71 -4.62
CA ALA A 239 14.07 -19.97 -4.09
C ALA A 239 13.03 -20.91 -3.47
N ARG A 240 12.33 -20.46 -2.42
CA ARG A 240 11.16 -21.18 -1.89
C ARG A 240 10.07 -21.20 -2.96
N GLU A 241 9.55 -22.37 -3.24
CA GLU A 241 8.54 -22.63 -4.26
C GLU A 241 7.50 -23.60 -3.70
N GLY A 242 6.33 -23.71 -4.33
CA GLY A 242 5.33 -24.71 -3.94
C GLY A 242 4.84 -24.52 -2.51
N THR A 243 4.70 -25.58 -1.72
CA THR A 243 4.15 -25.47 -0.36
C THR A 243 5.23 -25.44 0.72
N GLY A 244 5.02 -24.62 1.75
CA GLY A 244 5.96 -24.58 2.89
C GLY A 244 5.42 -23.89 4.13
N LYS A 245 6.22 -23.96 5.19
CA LYS A 245 5.92 -23.38 6.50
C LYS A 245 7.09 -22.55 6.99
N LEU A 246 6.81 -21.32 7.37
CA LEU A 246 7.72 -20.44 8.09
C LEU A 246 7.38 -20.48 9.57
N TYR A 247 8.39 -20.55 10.42
CA TYR A 247 8.28 -20.69 11.86
C TYR A 247 9.00 -19.54 12.56
N TYR A 248 8.46 -19.08 13.67
CA TYR A 248 9.19 -18.27 14.64
C TYR A 248 10.30 -19.08 15.33
N LYS A 249 11.24 -18.40 15.99
CA LYS A 249 12.34 -19.04 16.72
C LYS A 249 11.91 -19.99 17.84
N ASP A 250 10.71 -19.80 18.39
CA ASP A 250 10.11 -20.67 19.40
C ASP A 250 9.45 -21.92 18.81
N GLY A 251 9.44 -22.05 17.47
CA GLY A 251 8.89 -23.17 16.73
C GLY A 251 7.39 -23.07 16.44
N LYS A 252 6.72 -21.96 16.78
CA LYS A 252 5.34 -21.72 16.32
C LYS A 252 5.33 -21.33 14.85
N VAL A 253 4.29 -21.74 14.15
CA VAL A 253 4.10 -21.38 12.73
C VAL A 253 3.86 -19.88 12.65
N LYS A 254 4.61 -19.19 11.80
CA LYS A 254 4.41 -17.79 11.39
C LYS A 254 3.55 -17.72 10.13
N TYR A 255 3.83 -18.60 9.17
CA TYR A 255 3.07 -18.74 7.93
C TYR A 255 3.01 -20.19 7.46
N GLU A 256 1.89 -20.59 6.90
CA GLU A 256 1.78 -21.81 6.09
C GLU A 256 0.97 -21.53 4.82
N GLY A 257 1.46 -21.97 3.66
CA GLY A 257 0.82 -21.70 2.39
C GLY A 257 1.74 -21.94 1.21
N SER A 258 1.40 -21.34 0.07
CA SER A 258 2.17 -21.50 -1.16
C SER A 258 3.17 -20.37 -1.35
N TYR A 259 4.27 -20.66 -2.02
CA TYR A 259 5.33 -19.73 -2.37
C TYR A 259 5.61 -19.82 -3.86
N THR A 260 5.94 -18.68 -4.48
CA THR A 260 6.59 -18.61 -5.79
C THR A 260 7.73 -17.61 -5.68
N ASP A 261 8.93 -18.02 -6.09
CA ASP A 261 10.13 -17.18 -6.02
C ASP A 261 10.37 -16.51 -4.66
N ASN A 262 10.24 -17.26 -3.56
CA ASN A 262 10.31 -16.78 -2.17
C ASN A 262 9.12 -15.95 -1.68
N ILE A 263 8.11 -15.69 -2.50
CA ILE A 263 7.01 -14.79 -2.16
C ILE A 263 5.74 -15.61 -1.87
N PRO A 264 5.06 -15.37 -0.72
CA PRO A 264 3.76 -15.98 -0.45
C PRO A 264 2.74 -15.71 -1.56
N THR A 265 2.06 -16.76 -2.03
CA THR A 265 1.10 -16.70 -3.13
C THR A 265 -0.03 -17.71 -2.92
N GLY A 266 -1.11 -17.56 -3.69
CA GLY A 266 -2.26 -18.45 -3.61
C GLY A 266 -2.90 -18.43 -2.22
N THR A 267 -3.35 -19.57 -1.71
CA THR A 267 -3.96 -19.63 -0.38
C THR A 267 -2.93 -19.85 0.71
N GLY A 268 -3.06 -19.13 1.83
CA GLY A 268 -2.20 -19.32 3.00
C GLY A 268 -2.83 -18.83 4.30
N LYS A 269 -2.07 -18.99 5.39
CA LYS A 269 -2.43 -18.53 6.73
C LYS A 269 -1.23 -17.86 7.40
N TYR A 270 -1.48 -16.71 8.01
CA TYR A 270 -0.55 -16.03 8.90
C TYR A 270 -0.99 -16.18 10.36
N TYR A 271 -0.03 -16.30 11.24
CA TYR A 271 -0.22 -16.45 12.68
C TYR A 271 0.63 -15.42 13.43
N PHE A 272 0.17 -15.00 14.60
CA PHE A 272 0.96 -14.19 15.54
C PHE A 272 1.99 -15.05 16.30
N GLU A 273 2.95 -14.41 16.97
CA GLU A 273 3.95 -15.08 17.82
C GLU A 273 3.36 -15.86 19.00
N ASP A 274 2.15 -15.51 19.43
CA ASP A 274 1.45 -16.31 20.45
C ASP A 274 0.89 -17.63 19.87
N GLY A 275 0.85 -17.77 18.55
CA GLY A 275 0.33 -18.90 17.79
C GLY A 275 -1.13 -18.72 17.36
N SER A 276 -1.77 -17.61 17.70
CA SER A 276 -3.13 -17.31 17.27
C SER A 276 -3.17 -16.99 15.77
N LEU A 277 -4.21 -17.47 15.09
CA LEU A 277 -4.43 -17.17 13.68
C LEU A 277 -4.65 -15.66 13.54
N TYR A 278 -3.95 -15.03 12.58
CA TYR A 278 -4.11 -13.62 12.25
C TYR A 278 -4.91 -13.45 10.97
N TYR A 279 -4.55 -14.19 9.93
CA TYR A 279 -5.18 -14.11 8.61
C TYR A 279 -5.26 -15.48 7.95
N ALA A 280 -6.34 -15.73 7.23
CA ALA A 280 -6.50 -16.86 6.33
C ALA A 280 -7.18 -16.40 5.04
N GLY A 281 -6.57 -16.66 3.89
CA GLY A 281 -7.12 -16.23 2.62
C GLY A 281 -6.12 -16.32 1.47
N GLU A 282 -6.43 -15.59 0.41
CA GLU A 282 -5.64 -15.51 -0.80
C GLU A 282 -4.51 -14.46 -0.68
N PHE A 283 -3.41 -14.70 -1.39
CA PHE A 283 -2.21 -13.87 -1.47
C PHE A 283 -1.80 -13.67 -2.92
N VAL A 284 -1.41 -12.43 -3.24
CA VAL A 284 -0.76 -12.05 -4.50
C VAL A 284 0.44 -11.18 -4.16
N ASP A 285 1.61 -11.53 -4.70
CA ASP A 285 2.88 -10.83 -4.45
C ASP A 285 3.16 -10.60 -2.95
N GLY A 286 2.84 -11.58 -2.10
CA GLY A 286 3.08 -11.54 -0.66
C GLY A 286 2.00 -10.85 0.17
N ASN A 287 1.02 -10.20 -0.48
CA ASN A 287 -0.01 -9.41 0.17
C ASN A 287 -1.37 -10.13 0.15
N PRO A 288 -2.20 -10.02 1.23
CA PRO A 288 -3.60 -10.40 1.19
C PRO A 288 -4.31 -9.79 -0.03
N ASN A 289 -4.91 -10.62 -0.86
CA ASN A 289 -5.58 -10.17 -2.07
C ASN A 289 -6.70 -11.16 -2.41
N GLY A 290 -7.87 -10.70 -2.83
CA GLY A 290 -9.04 -11.57 -3.02
C GLY A 290 -9.81 -11.81 -1.72
N PHE A 291 -10.47 -12.97 -1.56
CA PHE A 291 -11.27 -13.23 -0.36
C PHE A 291 -10.40 -13.70 0.82
N GLY A 292 -10.63 -13.12 1.99
CA GLY A 292 -9.88 -13.48 3.20
C GLY A 292 -10.64 -13.22 4.50
N GLN A 293 -10.05 -13.73 5.58
CA GLN A 293 -10.55 -13.60 6.95
C GLN A 293 -9.43 -13.10 7.86
N THR A 294 -9.70 -12.10 8.69
CA THR A 294 -8.78 -11.69 9.76
C THR A 294 -9.34 -12.04 11.13
N TYR A 295 -8.43 -12.25 12.07
CA TYR A 295 -8.72 -12.71 13.41
C TYR A 295 -8.01 -11.82 14.42
N SER A 296 -8.67 -11.52 15.54
CA SER A 296 -8.13 -10.73 16.64
C SER A 296 -8.53 -11.34 17.96
N GLY A 297 -7.56 -11.54 18.86
CA GLY A 297 -7.76 -12.24 20.13
C GLY A 297 -8.38 -13.63 19.95
N GLY A 298 -8.03 -14.34 18.86
CA GLY A 298 -8.57 -15.65 18.50
C GLY A 298 -10.00 -15.66 17.93
N HIS A 299 -10.64 -14.50 17.74
CA HIS A 299 -12.00 -14.38 17.19
C HIS A 299 -11.96 -13.82 15.78
N LEU A 300 -12.90 -14.25 14.93
CA LEU A 300 -13.09 -13.64 13.60
C LEU A 300 -13.40 -12.15 13.79
N ASN A 301 -12.62 -11.31 13.10
CA ASN A 301 -12.74 -9.85 13.14
C ASN A 301 -13.30 -9.32 11.82
N TYR A 302 -12.92 -9.91 10.69
CA TYR A 302 -13.43 -9.53 9.37
C TYR A 302 -13.48 -10.74 8.43
N GLU A 303 -14.47 -10.77 7.54
CA GLU A 303 -14.49 -11.61 6.35
C GLU A 303 -14.89 -10.78 5.13
N GLY A 304 -14.18 -10.88 4.02
CA GLY A 304 -14.49 -10.10 2.82
C GLY A 304 -13.35 -10.02 1.83
N GLN A 305 -13.45 -9.05 0.91
CA GLN A 305 -12.43 -8.84 -0.12
C GLN A 305 -11.25 -8.01 0.41
N PHE A 306 -10.07 -8.28 -0.15
CA PHE A 306 -8.81 -7.59 0.07
C PHE A 306 -8.19 -7.18 -1.27
N VAL A 307 -7.53 -6.02 -1.29
CA VAL A 307 -6.65 -5.59 -2.37
C VAL A 307 -5.38 -5.06 -1.72
N ASN A 308 -4.23 -5.66 -2.06
CA ASN A 308 -2.91 -5.26 -1.55
C ASN A 308 -2.84 -5.13 -0.01
N GLY A 309 -3.44 -6.05 0.72
CA GLY A 309 -3.44 -6.05 2.18
C GLY A 309 -4.59 -5.31 2.85
N LEU A 310 -5.29 -4.42 2.12
CA LEU A 310 -6.36 -3.58 2.65
C LEU A 310 -7.74 -4.21 2.38
N LYS A 311 -8.67 -4.11 3.32
CA LYS A 311 -10.07 -4.52 3.05
C LYS A 311 -10.68 -3.60 2.03
N GLN A 312 -11.29 -4.18 1.00
CA GLN A 312 -11.89 -3.45 -0.10
C GLN A 312 -13.25 -4.05 -0.45
N GLY A 313 -14.16 -3.29 -1.05
CA GLY A 313 -15.42 -3.84 -1.58
C GLY A 313 -16.28 -4.49 -0.50
N LYS A 314 -16.94 -5.61 -0.79
CA LYS A 314 -17.91 -6.21 0.14
C LYS A 314 -17.23 -7.01 1.26
N GLY A 315 -17.68 -6.79 2.50
CA GLY A 315 -17.25 -7.56 3.66
C GLY A 315 -18.19 -7.47 4.85
N LYS A 316 -17.85 -8.21 5.91
CA LYS A 316 -18.47 -8.14 7.24
C LYS A 316 -17.41 -7.93 8.30
N LEU A 317 -17.69 -7.01 9.21
CA LEU A 317 -16.87 -6.73 10.38
C LEU A 317 -17.58 -7.24 11.63
N TYR A 318 -16.84 -7.94 12.48
CA TYR A 318 -17.31 -8.54 13.71
C TYR A 318 -16.72 -7.79 14.90
N SER A 319 -17.42 -7.79 16.03
CA SER A 319 -16.94 -7.13 17.26
C SER A 319 -16.81 -8.13 18.40
N SER A 320 -15.61 -8.22 18.97
CA SER A 320 -15.37 -9.00 20.20
C SER A 320 -16.14 -8.44 21.39
N LEU A 321 -16.40 -7.12 21.41
CA LEU A 321 -17.28 -6.47 22.39
C LEU A 321 -18.75 -6.91 22.24
N MET A 322 -19.11 -7.44 21.07
CA MET A 322 -20.43 -8.02 20.77
C MET A 322 -20.39 -9.56 20.75
N GLN A 323 -19.47 -10.19 21.50
CA GLN A 323 -19.33 -11.65 21.56
C GLN A 323 -19.08 -12.30 20.18
N GLY A 324 -18.40 -11.58 19.28
CA GLY A 324 -18.13 -12.06 17.92
C GLY A 324 -19.33 -11.96 16.97
N GLN A 325 -20.34 -11.16 17.28
CA GLN A 325 -21.43 -10.87 16.35
C GLN A 325 -21.00 -9.88 15.26
N VAL A 326 -21.70 -9.92 14.12
CA VAL A 326 -21.54 -8.95 13.04
C VAL A 326 -21.94 -7.57 13.56
N MET A 327 -21.02 -6.61 13.45
CA MET A 327 -21.24 -5.21 13.76
C MET A 327 -21.62 -4.43 12.49
N TYR A 328 -21.00 -4.78 11.36
CA TYR A 328 -21.22 -4.13 10.07
C TYR A 328 -21.16 -5.13 8.91
N GLU A 329 -21.99 -4.92 7.89
CA GLU A 329 -21.99 -5.65 6.63
C GLU A 329 -22.21 -4.65 5.49
N GLY A 330 -21.27 -4.53 4.55
CA GLY A 330 -21.36 -3.53 3.49
C GLY A 330 -20.09 -3.34 2.69
N ASP A 331 -19.95 -2.16 2.08
CA ASP A 331 -18.76 -1.76 1.33
C ASP A 331 -17.62 -1.29 2.25
N PHE A 332 -16.39 -1.58 1.85
CA PHE A 332 -15.15 -1.13 2.46
C PHE A 332 -14.33 -0.41 1.40
N LEU A 333 -13.65 0.65 1.83
CA LEU A 333 -12.64 1.34 1.07
C LEU A 333 -11.44 1.53 2.00
N ASP A 334 -10.33 0.91 1.65
CA ASP A 334 -9.05 1.00 2.38
C ASP A 334 -9.22 0.76 3.89
N ASP A 335 -9.69 -0.44 4.24
CA ASP A 335 -10.00 -0.88 5.61
C ASP A 335 -11.22 -0.25 6.29
N ILE A 336 -11.79 0.81 5.71
CA ILE A 336 -12.84 1.59 6.34
C ILE A 336 -14.22 1.29 5.72
N PRO A 337 -15.22 0.92 6.53
CA PRO A 337 -16.63 0.90 6.14
C PRO A 337 -17.05 2.18 5.39
N HIS A 338 -17.54 1.99 4.17
CA HIS A 338 -17.89 3.04 3.23
C HIS A 338 -19.15 2.63 2.45
N GLY A 339 -19.69 3.53 1.60
CA GLY A 339 -20.73 3.18 0.63
C GLY A 339 -21.99 2.61 1.28
N ALA A 340 -22.59 1.59 0.67
CA ALA A 340 -23.82 1.01 1.17
C ALA A 340 -23.55 -0.09 2.21
N GLY A 341 -24.23 -0.03 3.37
CA GLY A 341 -24.06 -1.04 4.40
C GLY A 341 -25.20 -1.14 5.40
N LYS A 342 -25.01 -2.05 6.34
CA LYS A 342 -25.90 -2.37 7.46
C LYS A 342 -25.08 -2.36 8.74
N TRP A 343 -25.63 -1.77 9.79
CA TRP A 343 -25.05 -1.71 11.12
C TRP A 343 -25.94 -2.40 12.13
N TYR A 344 -25.34 -3.26 12.96
CA TYR A 344 -26.03 -4.06 13.95
C TYR A 344 -25.64 -3.63 15.37
N GLY A 345 -26.60 -3.69 16.30
CA GLY A 345 -26.37 -3.45 17.71
C GLY A 345 -25.83 -4.68 18.45
N PRO A 346 -25.39 -4.55 19.72
CA PRO A 346 -24.84 -5.65 20.53
C PRO A 346 -25.77 -6.85 20.75
N ASP A 347 -27.06 -6.68 20.52
CA ASP A 347 -28.08 -7.73 20.58
C ASP A 347 -28.28 -8.44 19.21
N GLY A 348 -27.46 -8.10 18.21
CA GLY A 348 -27.51 -8.60 16.85
C GLY A 348 -28.61 -7.99 16.00
N ARG A 349 -29.36 -7.00 16.51
CA ARG A 349 -30.44 -6.37 15.75
C ARG A 349 -29.89 -5.33 14.78
N LEU A 350 -30.51 -5.25 13.60
CA LEU A 350 -30.24 -4.19 12.64
C LEU A 350 -30.68 -2.84 13.22
N ASN A 351 -29.75 -1.92 13.42
CA ASN A 351 -30.03 -0.57 13.93
C ASN A 351 -30.00 0.48 12.82
N TYR A 352 -29.28 0.21 11.72
CA TYR A 352 -29.20 1.12 10.58
C TYR A 352 -28.91 0.39 9.27
N GLU A 353 -29.51 0.85 8.19
CA GLU A 353 -29.23 0.43 6.81
C GLU A 353 -29.18 1.68 5.92
N GLY A 354 -28.09 1.89 5.19
CA GLY A 354 -27.93 3.10 4.38
C GLY A 354 -26.50 3.36 3.95
N GLN A 355 -26.23 4.63 3.67
CA GLN A 355 -24.92 5.09 3.25
C GLN A 355 -23.97 5.32 4.44
N PHE A 356 -22.69 5.07 4.20
CA PHE A 356 -21.57 5.27 5.11
C PHE A 356 -20.46 6.07 4.42
N LYS A 357 -19.84 6.98 5.16
CA LYS A 357 -18.66 7.73 4.73
C LYS A 357 -17.68 7.73 5.89
N TYR A 358 -16.53 7.08 5.69
CA TYR A 358 -15.49 6.90 6.72
C TYR A 358 -16.04 6.37 8.05
N PHE A 359 -16.70 5.21 8.02
CA PHE A 359 -17.38 4.57 9.17
C PHE A 359 -18.61 5.30 9.71
N MET A 360 -18.79 6.58 9.40
CA MET A 360 -19.94 7.36 9.83
C MET A 360 -21.16 7.05 8.97
N LYS A 361 -22.29 6.76 9.63
CA LYS A 361 -23.60 6.64 8.99
C LYS A 361 -23.99 8.02 8.46
N SER A 362 -23.91 8.20 7.14
CA SER A 362 -24.05 9.52 6.51
C SER A 362 -24.65 9.37 5.12
N GLY A 363 -25.56 10.28 4.74
CA GLY A 363 -26.28 10.23 3.47
C GLY A 363 -27.71 9.70 3.62
N LYS A 364 -28.24 9.00 2.61
CA LYS A 364 -29.59 8.41 2.71
C LYS A 364 -29.54 7.10 3.49
N GLY A 365 -30.47 6.92 4.42
CA GLY A 365 -30.55 5.70 5.21
C GLY A 365 -31.84 5.54 6.00
N ARG A 366 -31.90 4.42 6.70
CA ARG A 366 -32.99 3.97 7.52
C ARG A 366 -32.48 3.62 8.92
N ILE A 367 -32.93 4.35 9.94
CA ILE A 367 -32.60 4.10 11.35
C ILE A 367 -33.74 3.30 11.97
N LEU A 368 -33.39 2.21 12.67
CA LEU A 368 -34.31 1.40 13.45
C LEU A 368 -34.05 1.68 14.93
N TYR A 369 -35.01 2.31 15.60
CA TYR A 369 -34.89 2.64 17.01
C TYR A 369 -35.33 1.47 17.89
N GLU A 370 -34.81 1.41 19.13
CA GLU A 370 -35.13 0.33 20.09
C GLU A 370 -36.62 0.21 20.42
N ASN A 371 -37.36 1.32 20.37
CA ASN A 371 -38.81 1.34 20.59
C ASN A 371 -39.63 0.79 19.40
N GLY A 372 -38.95 0.35 18.34
CA GLY A 372 -39.55 -0.15 17.10
C GLY A 372 -39.94 0.94 16.10
N ASP A 373 -39.68 2.22 16.39
CA ASP A 373 -39.83 3.28 15.40
C ASP A 373 -38.79 3.13 14.29
N ILE A 374 -39.16 3.60 13.10
CA ILE A 374 -38.30 3.62 11.94
C ILE A 374 -38.22 5.05 11.43
N TYR A 375 -37.01 5.55 11.22
CA TYR A 375 -36.77 6.77 10.45
C TYR A 375 -36.20 6.41 9.07
N GLU A 376 -36.68 7.07 8.03
CA GLU A 376 -36.17 6.97 6.65
C GLU A 376 -35.93 8.37 6.11
N GLY A 377 -34.69 8.67 5.69
CA GLY A 377 -34.35 10.00 5.21
C GLY A 377 -32.85 10.25 5.11
N GLU A 378 -32.47 11.52 5.20
CA GLU A 378 -31.08 11.92 5.40
C GLU A 378 -30.59 11.55 6.81
N VAL A 379 -29.34 11.12 6.91
CA VAL A 379 -28.68 10.73 8.15
C VAL A 379 -27.30 11.38 8.14
N TYR A 380 -26.90 11.86 9.30
CA TYR A 380 -25.55 12.40 9.52
C TYR A 380 -25.08 11.98 10.90
N ASP A 381 -23.87 11.44 10.98
CA ASP A 381 -23.28 10.92 12.21
C ASP A 381 -24.23 9.97 12.97
N GLY A 382 -24.94 9.12 12.22
CA GLY A 382 -25.88 8.13 12.77
C GLY A 382 -27.20 8.67 13.31
N ARG A 383 -27.48 9.97 13.14
CA ARG A 383 -28.71 10.61 13.60
C ARG A 383 -29.60 10.99 12.43
N ALA A 384 -30.91 10.98 12.66
CA ALA A 384 -31.86 11.51 11.68
C ALA A 384 -31.60 13.01 11.46
N GLU A 385 -31.42 13.38 10.20
CA GLU A 385 -30.96 14.71 9.80
C GLU A 385 -31.62 15.09 8.47
N GLY A 386 -31.80 16.36 8.17
CA GLY A 386 -32.34 16.78 6.88
C GLY A 386 -33.77 16.29 6.61
N ILE A 387 -34.11 16.03 5.34
CA ILE A 387 -35.49 15.62 4.99
C ILE A 387 -35.70 14.12 5.22
N GLY A 388 -36.73 13.80 5.99
CA GLY A 388 -37.10 12.41 6.28
C GLY A 388 -38.50 12.21 6.84
N LYS A 389 -38.75 10.97 7.27
CA LYS A 389 -40.03 10.49 7.76
C LYS A 389 -39.81 9.48 8.89
N ARG A 390 -40.50 9.66 10.02
CA ARG A 390 -40.53 8.71 11.13
C ARG A 390 -41.88 8.01 11.23
N SER A 391 -41.86 6.70 11.33
CA SER A 391 -43.03 5.82 11.50
C SER A 391 -42.89 5.03 12.79
N ASN A 392 -43.99 4.76 13.48
CA ASN A 392 -43.96 3.90 14.66
C ASN A 392 -43.89 2.40 14.30
N SER A 393 -43.81 1.52 15.30
CA SER A 393 -43.73 0.06 15.12
C SER A 393 -44.92 -0.57 14.37
N SER A 394 -46.07 0.12 14.28
CA SER A 394 -47.22 -0.31 13.47
C SER A 394 -47.15 0.15 12.00
N GLY A 395 -46.12 0.91 11.63
CA GLY A 395 -45.96 1.53 10.31
C GLY A 395 -46.70 2.85 10.13
N LYS A 396 -47.36 3.38 11.20
CA LYS A 396 -48.04 4.66 11.14
C LYS A 396 -47.02 5.79 11.17
N VAL A 397 -47.11 6.69 10.19
CA VAL A 397 -46.30 7.92 10.11
C VAL A 397 -46.63 8.82 11.31
N ILE A 398 -45.61 9.18 12.09
CA ILE A 398 -45.73 10.07 13.26
C ILE A 398 -45.12 11.45 13.01
N SER A 399 -44.14 11.56 12.11
CA SER A 399 -43.60 12.84 11.65
C SER A 399 -42.99 12.72 10.24
N SER A 400 -43.02 13.81 9.49
CA SER A 400 -42.40 13.92 8.17
C SER A 400 -42.06 15.38 7.87
N GLY A 401 -40.84 15.63 7.41
CA GLY A 401 -40.28 16.98 7.22
C GLY A 401 -38.81 17.03 7.57
N TYR A 402 -38.35 18.17 8.11
CA TYR A 402 -36.95 18.38 8.44
C TYR A 402 -36.60 17.83 9.83
N TYR A 403 -35.45 17.18 9.95
CA TYR A 403 -34.86 16.68 11.19
C TYR A 403 -33.50 17.32 11.42
N GLU A 404 -33.17 17.58 12.68
CA GLU A 404 -31.86 18.05 13.12
C GLU A 404 -31.50 17.26 14.38
N GLN A 405 -30.43 16.48 14.32
CA GLN A 405 -29.97 15.64 15.44
C GLN A 405 -31.11 14.84 16.10
N ASP A 406 -31.81 14.02 15.32
CA ASP A 406 -32.98 13.21 15.71
C ASP A 406 -34.27 13.97 16.06
N SER A 407 -34.23 15.31 16.08
CA SER A 407 -35.38 16.15 16.43
C SER A 407 -36.14 16.63 15.20
N TYR A 408 -37.43 16.30 15.13
CA TYR A 408 -38.32 16.84 14.09
C TYR A 408 -38.51 18.35 14.27
N LYS A 409 -38.36 19.10 13.17
CA LYS A 409 -38.60 20.55 13.10
C LYS A 409 -39.80 20.82 12.19
N ALA A 410 -40.70 21.69 12.65
CA ALA A 410 -41.91 22.05 11.93
C ALA A 410 -41.65 22.86 10.64
N ALA A 411 -40.46 23.44 10.50
CA ALA A 411 -40.01 24.14 9.30
C ALA A 411 -38.56 23.74 9.00
N ALA A 412 -38.22 23.70 7.71
CA ALA A 412 -36.84 23.60 7.27
C ALA A 412 -36.05 24.84 7.75
N PRO A 413 -34.73 24.71 7.99
CA PRO A 413 -33.89 25.83 8.34
C PRO A 413 -33.88 26.85 7.20
N ASP A 414 -33.67 28.12 7.55
CA ASP A 414 -33.41 29.15 6.56
C ASP A 414 -32.08 28.85 5.86
N THR A 415 -32.16 28.37 4.63
CA THR A 415 -30.99 27.97 3.83
C THR A 415 -30.12 29.14 3.42
N THR A 416 -30.57 30.38 3.65
CA THR A 416 -29.79 31.60 3.41
C THR A 416 -29.00 32.06 4.63
N SER A 417 -29.22 31.43 5.79
CA SER A 417 -28.55 31.79 7.04
C SER A 417 -27.11 31.28 7.10
N THR A 418 -26.22 32.09 7.69
CA THR A 418 -24.82 31.71 7.97
C THR A 418 -24.72 30.40 8.75
N SER A 419 -25.62 30.19 9.72
CA SER A 419 -25.66 28.96 10.54
C SER A 419 -25.97 27.72 9.71
N TYR A 420 -26.86 27.82 8.71
CA TYR A 420 -27.13 26.72 7.80
C TYR A 420 -25.93 26.39 6.91
N THR A 421 -25.25 27.41 6.38
CA THR A 421 -24.03 27.22 5.57
C THR A 421 -22.92 26.55 6.38
N ILE A 422 -22.68 26.98 7.62
CA ILE A 422 -21.73 26.34 8.55
C ILE A 422 -22.10 24.87 8.77
N MET A 423 -23.37 24.60 9.07
CA MET A 423 -23.86 23.24 9.29
C MET A 423 -23.67 22.37 8.04
N LYS A 424 -23.99 22.88 6.85
CA LYS A 424 -23.82 22.16 5.57
C LYS A 424 -22.35 21.82 5.32
N LEU A 425 -21.46 22.80 5.46
CA LEU A 425 -20.02 22.60 5.28
C LEU A 425 -19.47 21.55 6.23
N LYS A 426 -19.81 21.59 7.53
CA LYS A 426 -19.39 20.56 8.48
C LYS A 426 -19.80 19.14 8.05
N LYS A 427 -20.97 18.99 7.43
CA LYS A 427 -21.50 17.68 7.06
C LYS A 427 -20.86 17.11 5.80
N GLU A 428 -20.49 17.98 4.87
CA GLU A 428 -20.01 17.58 3.56
C GLU A 428 -18.49 17.45 3.53
N ILE A 429 -17.77 18.16 4.40
CA ILE A 429 -16.31 18.18 4.45
C ILE A 429 -15.71 16.77 4.51
N ASN A 430 -14.64 16.56 3.75
CA ASN A 430 -13.76 15.41 3.91
C ASN A 430 -12.68 15.80 4.92
N GLN A 431 -12.34 14.89 5.82
CA GLN A 431 -11.28 15.11 6.80
C GLN A 431 -10.17 14.10 6.59
N GLU A 432 -8.95 14.59 6.65
CA GLU A 432 -7.73 13.80 6.76
C GLU A 432 -6.91 14.34 7.94
N VAL A 433 -6.24 13.45 8.68
CA VAL A 433 -5.36 13.81 9.78
C VAL A 433 -4.02 13.15 9.55
N ILE A 434 -2.95 13.93 9.65
CA ILE A 434 -1.57 13.47 9.54
C ILE A 434 -0.87 13.87 10.84
N ASP A 435 -0.40 12.90 11.61
CA ASP A 435 0.34 13.15 12.85
C ASP A 435 1.86 13.15 12.60
N GLY A 436 2.62 13.68 13.57
CA GLY A 436 4.08 13.76 13.45
C GLY A 436 4.83 12.46 13.77
N ILE A 437 4.14 11.39 14.13
CA ILE A 437 4.70 10.04 14.36
C ILE A 437 4.56 9.18 13.11
N ASP A 438 3.66 9.55 12.21
CA ASP A 438 3.45 8.93 10.91
C ASP A 438 4.77 8.82 10.12
N GLU A 439 5.02 7.62 9.57
CA GLU A 439 6.26 7.29 8.84
C GLU A 439 6.42 8.18 7.58
N GLY A 440 5.34 8.84 7.14
CA GLY A 440 5.27 9.78 6.03
C GLY A 440 5.21 11.27 6.41
N ASN A 441 5.80 11.71 7.53
CA ASN A 441 5.80 13.11 7.98
C ASN A 441 6.46 14.12 7.01
N LEU A 442 5.78 14.42 5.90
CA LEU A 442 6.16 15.33 4.82
C LEU A 442 6.09 16.80 5.25
N TYR A 443 5.44 17.09 6.37
CA TYR A 443 5.21 18.43 6.89
C TYR A 443 6.23 18.85 7.95
N GLY A 444 7.17 17.97 8.32
CA GLY A 444 8.20 18.26 9.32
C GLY A 444 7.62 18.48 10.72
N LEU A 445 6.49 17.84 11.02
CA LEU A 445 5.79 17.93 12.30
C LEU A 445 6.61 17.28 13.41
N ASN A 446 6.56 17.79 14.62
CA ASN A 446 7.09 17.08 15.77
C ASN A 446 6.13 15.93 16.15
N PRO A 447 6.60 14.89 16.88
CA PRO A 447 5.74 13.80 17.35
C PRO A 447 4.48 14.23 18.13
N SER A 448 4.49 15.44 18.72
CA SER A 448 3.38 16.04 19.44
C SER A 448 2.51 16.98 18.58
N GLU A 449 2.76 17.05 17.27
CA GLU A 449 2.05 17.91 16.33
C GLU A 449 1.26 17.08 15.32
N ALA A 450 0.14 17.62 14.83
CA ALA A 450 -0.60 17.06 13.70
C ALA A 450 -1.05 18.15 12.74
N ILE A 451 -1.43 17.76 11.52
CA ILE A 451 -2.18 18.59 10.59
C ILE A 451 -3.52 17.94 10.26
N MET A 452 -4.60 18.68 10.44
CA MET A 452 -5.94 18.30 10.02
C MET A 452 -6.27 19.01 8.70
N ILE A 453 -6.49 18.23 7.64
CA ILE A 453 -6.89 18.73 6.33
C ILE A 453 -8.41 18.58 6.23
N LEU A 454 -9.08 19.71 6.03
CA LEU A 454 -10.52 19.84 5.82
C LEU A 454 -10.76 20.10 4.33
N ASP A 455 -10.94 19.03 3.57
CA ASP A 455 -11.11 19.09 2.13
C ASP A 455 -12.58 19.27 1.73
N LEU A 456 -12.83 20.37 1.02
CA LEU A 456 -14.15 20.74 0.51
C LEU A 456 -14.48 19.81 -0.66
N PRO A 457 -15.63 19.11 -0.65
CA PRO A 457 -15.90 18.07 -1.63
C PRO A 457 -16.38 18.60 -2.98
N SER A 458 -16.66 19.90 -3.09
CA SER A 458 -17.23 20.49 -4.30
C SER A 458 -16.93 21.97 -4.45
N ARG A 459 -16.97 22.46 -5.69
CA ARG A 459 -16.88 23.90 -6.00
C ARG A 459 -17.98 24.71 -5.31
N GLU A 460 -19.17 24.13 -5.11
CA GLU A 460 -20.25 24.78 -4.36
C GLU A 460 -19.85 25.01 -2.90
N ALA A 461 -19.30 23.99 -2.24
CA ALA A 461 -18.80 24.08 -0.86
C ALA A 461 -17.67 25.13 -0.75
N LEU A 462 -16.79 25.22 -1.75
CA LEU A 462 -15.77 26.28 -1.82
C LEU A 462 -16.37 27.68 -1.90
N VAL A 463 -17.36 27.90 -2.77
CA VAL A 463 -18.04 29.20 -2.87
C VAL A 463 -18.72 29.57 -1.55
N GLN A 464 -19.44 28.62 -0.95
CA GLN A 464 -20.10 28.80 0.34
C GLN A 464 -19.11 29.13 1.45
N PHE A 465 -18.00 28.41 1.54
CA PHE A 465 -16.93 28.71 2.48
C PHE A 465 -16.38 30.11 2.24
N LYS A 466 -16.07 30.49 1.00
CA LYS A 466 -15.54 31.83 0.66
C LYS A 466 -16.49 32.96 1.07
N GLU A 467 -17.79 32.79 0.91
CA GLU A 467 -18.82 33.78 1.23
C GLU A 467 -19.09 33.92 2.74
N LEU A 468 -18.66 32.96 3.58
CA LEU A 468 -18.82 33.09 5.02
C LEU A 468 -18.07 34.32 5.57
N PRO A 469 -18.67 35.06 6.53
CA PRO A 469 -17.96 36.06 7.31
C PRO A 469 -16.71 35.47 7.98
N GLU A 470 -15.65 36.26 8.13
CA GLU A 470 -14.38 35.78 8.68
C GLU A 470 -14.55 35.11 10.06
N GLN A 471 -15.35 35.72 10.93
CA GLN A 471 -15.65 35.19 12.25
C GLN A 471 -16.37 33.83 12.19
N ALA A 472 -17.27 33.67 11.22
CA ALA A 472 -17.99 32.41 11.00
C ALA A 472 -17.05 31.30 10.48
N LYS A 473 -16.08 31.64 9.63
CA LYS A 473 -15.03 30.69 9.19
C LYS A 473 -14.18 30.21 10.36
N LYS A 474 -13.78 31.13 11.23
CA LYS A 474 -13.03 30.85 12.47
C LYS A 474 -13.81 29.91 13.38
N GLU A 475 -15.05 30.26 13.70
CA GLU A 475 -15.90 29.46 14.58
C GLU A 475 -16.20 28.07 14.00
N TRP A 476 -16.52 27.98 12.71
CA TRP A 476 -16.74 26.71 12.02
C TRP A 476 -15.52 25.79 12.15
N MET A 477 -14.34 26.30 11.80
CA MET A 477 -13.13 25.50 11.77
C MET A 477 -12.69 25.07 13.16
N ASN A 478 -12.70 25.99 14.15
CA ASN A 478 -12.38 25.63 15.54
C ASN A 478 -13.35 24.58 16.06
N SER A 479 -14.66 24.81 15.90
CA SER A 479 -15.67 23.90 16.41
C SER A 479 -15.54 22.52 15.77
N TYR A 480 -15.25 22.44 14.47
CA TYR A 480 -15.02 21.16 13.79
C TYR A 480 -13.77 20.46 14.33
N VAL A 481 -12.65 21.17 14.45
CA VAL A 481 -11.38 20.61 14.96
C VAL A 481 -11.52 20.13 16.40
N GLN A 482 -12.17 20.90 17.28
CA GLN A 482 -12.40 20.50 18.67
C GLN A 482 -13.33 19.27 18.78
N GLU A 483 -14.36 19.18 17.93
CA GLU A 483 -15.25 18.01 17.87
C GLU A 483 -14.52 16.73 17.42
N HIS A 484 -13.49 16.86 16.59
CA HIS A 484 -12.77 15.73 15.98
C HIS A 484 -11.34 15.55 16.50
N TRP A 485 -10.93 16.33 17.51
CA TRP A 485 -9.57 16.29 18.10
C TRP A 485 -9.27 14.95 18.77
N GLY A 486 -10.27 14.34 19.42
CA GLY A 486 -10.14 13.05 20.12
C GLY A 486 -9.75 11.88 19.20
N ASN A 487 -9.73 12.09 17.88
CA ASN A 487 -9.26 11.13 16.90
C ASN A 487 -7.72 11.15 16.71
N VAL A 488 -6.99 12.02 17.42
CA VAL A 488 -5.52 12.16 17.32
C VAL A 488 -4.90 11.98 18.71
N LEU A 489 -4.49 10.76 19.04
CA LEU A 489 -3.94 10.42 20.36
C LEU A 489 -2.50 10.93 20.50
N GLY A 490 -2.21 11.69 21.57
CA GLY A 490 -0.84 12.10 21.91
C GLY A 490 -0.35 13.40 21.26
N VAL A 491 -1.25 14.20 20.68
CA VAL A 491 -0.93 15.46 20.00
C VAL A 491 -1.31 16.66 20.88
N ASP A 492 -0.35 17.56 21.09
CA ASP A 492 -0.49 18.79 21.88
C ASP A 492 -0.86 20.01 21.00
N HIS A 493 -0.65 19.91 19.68
CA HIS A 493 -0.75 21.05 18.77
C HIS A 493 -1.20 20.63 17.36
N CYS A 494 -2.21 21.27 16.76
CA CYS A 494 -2.74 20.90 15.46
C CYS A 494 -2.80 22.08 14.49
N TYR A 495 -2.15 21.93 13.34
CA TYR A 495 -2.34 22.84 12.22
C TYR A 495 -3.61 22.42 11.47
N THR A 496 -4.40 23.36 10.98
CA THR A 496 -5.59 23.03 10.19
C THR A 496 -5.55 23.74 8.86
N ARG A 497 -5.86 23.02 7.78
CA ARG A 497 -5.99 23.57 6.43
C ARG A 497 -7.36 23.28 5.87
N VAL A 498 -7.93 24.26 5.17
CA VAL A 498 -9.13 24.08 4.35
C VAL A 498 -8.68 24.02 2.90
N THR A 499 -8.96 22.90 2.24
CA THR A 499 -8.53 22.65 0.86
C THR A 499 -9.71 22.44 -0.08
N TYR A 500 -9.48 22.60 -1.37
CA TYR A 500 -10.35 22.13 -2.45
C TYR A 500 -9.47 21.74 -3.62
N GLU A 501 -9.58 20.49 -4.09
CA GLU A 501 -8.73 19.94 -5.16
C GLU A 501 -7.23 20.12 -4.86
N GLY A 502 -6.82 19.90 -3.60
CA GLY A 502 -5.43 20.02 -3.13
C GLY A 502 -4.92 21.46 -2.95
N ILE A 503 -5.70 22.48 -3.32
CA ILE A 503 -5.32 23.90 -3.16
C ILE A 503 -5.76 24.40 -1.78
N THR A 504 -4.86 25.07 -1.05
CA THR A 504 -5.16 25.59 0.29
C THR A 504 -5.85 26.96 0.20
N TYR A 505 -7.03 27.10 0.81
CA TYR A 505 -7.81 28.36 0.83
C TYR A 505 -7.84 29.02 2.21
N ALA A 506 -7.59 28.26 3.27
CA ALA A 506 -7.36 28.80 4.59
C ALA A 506 -6.41 27.89 5.37
N GLU A 507 -5.60 28.48 6.23
CA GLU A 507 -4.82 27.74 7.22
C GLU A 507 -4.92 28.44 8.58
N ALA A 508 -4.94 27.65 9.65
CA ALA A 508 -4.81 28.13 11.00
C ALA A 508 -3.89 27.26 11.83
N ASP A 509 -3.37 27.90 12.84
CA ASP A 509 -2.59 27.29 13.89
C ASP A 509 -3.52 27.13 15.11
N LEU A 510 -3.88 25.89 15.45
CA LEU A 510 -4.86 25.56 16.49
C LEU A 510 -4.19 24.75 17.61
N SER A 511 -3.85 25.40 18.72
CA SER A 511 -3.51 24.70 19.95
C SER A 511 -4.77 24.29 20.71
N TYR A 512 -4.69 23.20 21.47
CA TYR A 512 -5.72 22.82 22.43
C TYR A 512 -6.01 24.02 23.37
N GLU A 513 -7.30 24.33 23.59
CA GLU A 513 -7.80 25.43 24.43
C GLU A 513 -7.85 26.87 23.86
N LEU A 514 -7.49 27.14 22.59
CA LEU A 514 -7.65 28.50 22.04
C LEU A 514 -9.12 28.85 21.70
N PRO A 515 -9.70 29.93 22.26
CA PRO A 515 -11.01 30.41 21.85
C PRO A 515 -11.02 30.87 20.40
N ALA A 516 -12.14 30.70 19.69
CA ALA A 516 -12.24 31.03 18.26
C ALA A 516 -11.89 32.50 17.92
N GLY A 517 -12.09 33.42 18.86
CA GLY A 517 -11.74 34.84 18.69
C GLY A 517 -10.25 35.15 18.79
N GLU A 518 -9.44 34.23 19.33
CA GLU A 518 -7.99 34.41 19.54
C GLU A 518 -7.17 33.69 18.46
N MET A 519 -7.82 32.93 17.58
CA MET A 519 -7.14 32.20 16.50
C MET A 519 -6.65 33.13 15.39
N THR A 520 -5.42 32.92 14.97
CA THR A 520 -4.87 33.55 13.78
C THR A 520 -5.12 32.65 12.57
N MET A 521 -6.00 33.10 11.68
CA MET A 521 -6.25 32.44 10.39
C MET A 521 -5.59 33.24 9.26
N LYS A 522 -4.98 32.53 8.31
CA LYS A 522 -4.61 33.09 7.02
C LYS A 522 -5.58 32.59 5.97
N PHE A 523 -6.09 33.51 5.16
CA PHE A 523 -7.00 33.21 4.07
C PHE A 523 -6.32 33.46 2.73
N TYR A 524 -6.57 32.57 1.78
CA TYR A 524 -6.04 32.61 0.43
C TYR A 524 -7.24 32.63 -0.54
N PRO A 525 -7.80 33.82 -0.87
CA PRO A 525 -8.99 33.92 -1.70
C PRO A 525 -8.85 33.24 -3.06
N ASP A 526 -7.63 33.26 -3.61
CA ASP A 526 -7.29 32.67 -4.91
C ASP A 526 -6.55 31.32 -4.80
N GLY A 527 -6.42 30.78 -3.58
CA GLY A 527 -5.64 29.58 -3.31
C GLY A 527 -4.15 29.85 -3.10
N LYS A 528 -3.47 28.95 -2.39
CA LYS A 528 -2.01 28.92 -2.15
C LYS A 528 -1.42 27.60 -2.59
#